data_AF-A0A965ZR74-F1
#
_entry.id   AF-A0A965ZR74-F1
#
_cell.length_a   1.000
_cell.length_b   1.000
_cell.length_c   1.000
_cell.angle_alpha   90.00
_cell.angle_beta   90.00
_cell.angle_gamma   90.00
#
_symmetry.space_group_name_H-M   'P 1'
#
loop_
_entity.id
_entity.type
_entity.pdbx_description
1 polymer ?
#
loop_
_entity_poly.entity_id
_entity_poly.type
_entity_poly.pdbx_seq_one_letter_code
_entity_poly.pdbx_strand_id
1 'polypeptide(L)'
;MFTLYLLYQRGYPLLAVLLSPAVPFWLQQLRRDSLAGTTLLWRQGAWSVERGGELRTVEMLPESVSMGRVIYLVWREMPDGVKHRCWLFPDCAGREQLRRLRVRLALQR
;
A
#
# COMPACT_ATOMS: atom_id res chain seq x y z
N MET A 1 3.48 12.11 18.82
CA MET A 1 3.19 12.94 20.02
C MET A 1 4.12 14.14 20.16
N PHE A 2 5.43 14.02 19.93
CA PHE A 2 6.38 15.15 20.00
C PHE A 2 6.02 16.35 19.10
N THR A 3 5.46 16.09 17.92
CA THR A 3 5.02 17.13 16.96
C THR A 3 3.77 17.91 17.39
N LEU A 4 2.83 17.27 18.09
CA LEU A 4 1.64 17.96 18.66
C LEU A 4 2.04 18.89 19.81
N TYR A 5 3.02 18.47 20.61
CA TYR A 5 3.59 19.28 21.69
C TYR A 5 4.33 20.51 21.14
N LEU A 6 5.09 20.37 20.05
CA LEU A 6 5.73 21.49 19.36
C LEU A 6 4.71 22.47 18.73
N LEU A 7 3.58 21.97 18.24
CA LEU A 7 2.47 22.80 17.74
C LEU A 7 1.80 23.62 18.85
N TYR A 8 1.66 23.01 20.02
CA TYR A 8 1.16 23.69 21.23
C TYR A 8 2.10 24.82 21.67
N GLN A 9 3.41 24.55 21.73
CA GLN A 9 4.43 25.57 22.05
C GLN A 9 4.54 26.69 21.00
N ARG A 10 4.16 26.44 19.74
CA ARG A 10 4.14 27.43 18.65
C ARG A 10 2.90 28.33 18.63
N GLY A 11 2.00 28.21 19.60
CA GLY A 11 0.82 29.07 19.73
C GLY A 11 -0.42 28.61 18.95
N TYR A 12 -0.46 27.33 18.53
CA TYR A 12 -1.63 26.75 17.85
C TYR A 12 -2.31 25.64 18.70
N PRO A 13 -2.79 25.96 19.92
CA PRO A 13 -3.36 24.98 20.83
C PRO A 13 -4.64 24.34 20.28
N LEU A 14 -5.43 25.10 19.51
CA LEU A 14 -6.65 24.61 18.86
C LEU A 14 -6.37 23.51 17.84
N LEU A 15 -5.34 23.66 17.01
CA LEU A 15 -4.92 22.63 16.04
C LEU A 15 -4.39 21.38 16.75
N ALA A 16 -3.64 21.55 17.84
CA ALA A 16 -3.13 20.42 18.62
C ALA A 16 -4.26 19.59 19.24
N VAL A 17 -5.28 20.24 19.81
CA VAL A 17 -6.45 19.56 20.38
C VAL A 17 -7.28 18.87 19.30
N LEU A 18 -7.48 19.52 18.15
CA LEU A 18 -8.30 18.98 17.05
C LEU A 18 -7.63 17.78 16.35
N LEU A 19 -6.30 17.79 16.24
CA LEU A 19 -5.52 16.69 15.68
C LEU A 19 -5.24 15.57 16.69
N SER A 20 -5.30 15.84 18.00
CA SER A 20 -5.02 14.86 19.06
C SER A 20 -5.87 13.57 18.98
N PRO A 21 -7.20 13.60 18.75
CA PRO A 21 -7.98 12.39 18.57
C PRO A 21 -7.86 11.80 17.16
N ALA A 22 -7.57 12.63 16.15
CA ALA A 22 -7.41 12.17 14.77
C ALA A 22 -6.17 11.28 14.63
N VAL A 23 -5.04 11.65 15.25
CA VAL A 23 -3.79 10.89 15.16
C VAL A 23 -3.92 9.42 15.61
N PRO A 24 -4.42 9.09 16.83
CA PRO A 24 -4.58 7.70 17.25
C PRO A 24 -5.61 6.97 16.40
N PHE A 25 -6.66 7.65 15.93
CA PHE A 25 -7.64 7.07 15.01
C PHE A 25 -6.98 6.65 13.68
N TRP A 26 -6.21 7.55 13.06
CA TRP A 26 -5.46 7.25 11.83
C TRP A 26 -4.40 6.17 12.04
N LEU A 27 -3.68 6.19 13.17
CA LEU A 27 -2.70 5.14 13.50
C LEU A 27 -3.37 3.78 13.72
N GLN A 28 -4.54 3.75 14.36
CA GLN A 28 -5.32 2.52 14.54
C GLN A 28 -5.83 2.01 13.19
N GLN A 29 -6.25 2.91 12.31
CA GLN A 29 -6.69 2.55 10.96
C GLN A 29 -5.53 2.02 10.10
N LEU A 30 -4.35 2.63 10.19
CA LEU A 30 -3.12 2.13 9.56
C LEU A 30 -2.67 0.79 10.13
N ARG A 31 -2.81 0.57 11.45
CA ARG A 31 -2.54 -0.74 12.07
C ARG A 31 -3.51 -1.83 11.60
N ARG A 32 -4.72 -1.44 11.20
CA ARG A 32 -5.72 -2.36 10.61
C ARG A 32 -5.54 -2.54 9.11
N ASP A 33 -4.53 -1.92 8.50
CA ASP A 33 -4.24 -2.14 7.09
C ASP A 33 -3.76 -3.58 6.90
N SER A 34 -4.66 -4.41 6.38
CA SER A 34 -4.39 -5.82 6.06
C SER A 34 -3.22 -6.01 5.11
N LEU A 35 -2.82 -4.96 4.37
CA LEU A 35 -1.74 -5.00 3.39
C LEU A 35 -0.40 -4.54 3.97
N ALA A 36 -0.35 -4.09 5.22
CA ALA A 36 0.91 -3.69 5.86
C ALA A 36 1.92 -4.86 5.87
N GLY A 37 3.16 -4.58 5.45
CA GLY A 37 4.23 -5.58 5.37
C GLY A 37 4.06 -6.61 4.24
N THR A 38 3.12 -6.37 3.31
CA THR A 38 2.89 -7.26 2.16
C THR A 38 3.89 -6.94 1.04
N THR A 39 4.56 -7.96 0.51
CA THR A 39 5.49 -7.83 -0.62
C THR A 39 4.91 -8.52 -1.86
N LEU A 40 4.82 -7.79 -2.97
CA LEU A 40 4.43 -8.37 -4.26
C LEU A 40 5.66 -8.89 -5.00
N LEU A 41 5.62 -10.16 -5.38
CA LEU A 41 6.70 -10.88 -6.05
C LEU A 41 6.22 -11.42 -7.39
N TRP A 42 7.12 -11.40 -8.38
CA TRP A 42 6.92 -12.11 -9.65
C TRP A 42 7.91 -13.27 -9.70
N ARG A 43 7.42 -14.50 -9.74
CA ARG A 43 8.24 -15.71 -9.79
C ARG A 43 7.64 -16.70 -10.78
N GLN A 44 8.49 -17.31 -11.61
CA GLN A 44 8.11 -18.39 -12.53
C GLN A 44 6.90 -18.08 -13.44
N GLY A 45 6.72 -16.82 -13.84
CA GLY A 45 5.61 -16.42 -14.71
C GLY A 45 4.28 -16.17 -13.99
N ALA A 46 4.26 -16.24 -12.66
CA ALA A 46 3.09 -15.95 -11.83
C ALA A 46 3.36 -14.81 -10.83
N TRP A 47 2.29 -14.13 -10.43
CA TRP A 47 2.32 -13.20 -9.31
C TRP A 47 2.16 -13.97 -8.00
N SER A 48 2.89 -13.54 -6.99
CA SER A 48 2.76 -14.05 -5.64
C SER A 48 2.82 -12.89 -4.66
N VAL A 49 2.17 -13.04 -3.52
CA VAL A 49 2.17 -12.10 -2.42
C VAL A 49 2.79 -12.79 -1.22
N GLU A 50 3.79 -12.15 -0.63
CA GLU A 50 4.38 -12.56 0.63
C GLU A 50 3.82 -11.70 1.76
N ARG A 51 3.18 -12.34 2.75
CA ARG A 51 2.65 -11.68 3.96
C ARG A 51 2.98 -12.54 5.17
N GLY A 52 3.67 -11.96 6.15
CA GLY A 52 4.00 -12.68 7.39
C GLY A 52 4.84 -13.94 7.19
N GLY A 53 5.64 -14.02 6.12
CA GLY A 53 6.42 -15.20 5.75
C GLY A 53 5.64 -16.26 4.95
N GLU A 54 4.33 -16.09 4.76
CA GLU A 54 3.55 -16.93 3.85
C GLU A 54 3.61 -16.39 2.43
N LEU A 55 3.91 -17.26 1.47
CA LEU A 55 3.87 -16.96 0.04
C LEU A 55 2.56 -17.50 -0.55
N ARG A 56 1.71 -16.62 -1.07
CA ARG A 56 0.44 -16.96 -1.70
C ARG A 56 0.48 -16.61 -3.18
N THR A 57 0.01 -17.49 -4.05
CA THR A 57 -0.12 -17.19 -5.48
C THR A 57 -1.31 -16.26 -5.69
N VAL A 58 -1.13 -15.25 -6.53
CA VAL A 58 -2.18 -14.28 -6.84
C VAL A 58 -2.38 -14.13 -8.34
N GLU A 59 -3.61 -13.84 -8.72
CA GLU A 59 -3.98 -13.48 -10.08
C GLU A 59 -4.15 -11.96 -10.17
N MET A 60 -3.41 -11.29 -11.05
CA MET A 60 -3.63 -9.87 -11.30
C MET A 60 -4.87 -9.68 -12.16
N LEU A 61 -5.75 -8.79 -11.70
CA LEU A 61 -7.00 -8.48 -12.38
C LEU A 61 -6.81 -7.32 -13.38
N PRO A 62 -7.58 -7.30 -14.48
CA PRO A 62 -7.49 -6.29 -15.53
C PRO A 62 -7.83 -4.87 -15.06
N GLU A 63 -8.50 -4.75 -13.90
CA GLU A 63 -8.76 -3.49 -13.20
C GLU A 63 -7.48 -2.78 -12.72
N SER A 64 -6.32 -3.44 -12.78
CA SER A 64 -5.03 -2.82 -12.45
C SER A 64 -4.65 -1.74 -13.48
N VAL A 65 -4.25 -0.57 -12.98
CA VAL A 65 -3.93 0.61 -13.80
C VAL A 65 -2.61 1.22 -13.37
N SER A 66 -1.66 1.33 -14.30
CA SER A 66 -0.46 2.14 -14.13
C SER A 66 -0.75 3.59 -14.54
N MET A 67 -0.73 4.52 -13.58
CA MET A 67 -0.74 5.96 -13.82
C MET A 67 0.68 6.53 -13.69
N GLY A 68 0.93 7.73 -14.22
CA GLY A 68 2.30 8.29 -14.30
C GLY A 68 3.06 8.36 -12.97
N ARG A 69 2.35 8.63 -11.87
CA ARG A 69 2.93 8.70 -10.52
C ARG A 69 2.48 7.60 -9.57
N VAL A 70 1.38 6.89 -9.84
CA VAL A 70 0.81 5.92 -8.90
C VAL A 70 0.38 4.69 -9.69
N ILE A 71 0.52 3.51 -9.10
CA ILE A 71 0.05 2.26 -9.70
C ILE A 71 -1.12 1.76 -8.85
N TYR A 72 -2.28 1.65 -9.46
CA TYR A 72 -3.42 0.98 -8.87
C TYR A 72 -3.32 -0.51 -9.19
N LEU A 73 -3.28 -1.34 -8.17
CA LEU A 73 -3.22 -2.79 -8.30
C LEU A 73 -4.49 -3.42 -7.77
N VAL A 74 -4.99 -4.40 -8.52
CA VAL A 74 -6.11 -5.24 -8.11
C VAL A 74 -5.71 -6.69 -8.38
N TRP A 75 -5.78 -7.52 -7.35
CA TRP A 75 -5.44 -8.94 -7.48
C TRP A 75 -6.39 -9.81 -6.67
N ARG A 76 -6.40 -11.10 -6.98
CA ARG A 76 -7.14 -12.14 -6.27
C ARG A 76 -6.15 -13.15 -5.68
N GLU A 77 -6.23 -13.41 -4.37
CA GLU A 77 -5.48 -14.48 -3.72
C GLU A 77 -6.09 -15.84 -4.08
N MET A 78 -5.24 -16.82 -4.41
CA MET A 78 -5.64 -18.20 -4.68
C MET A 78 -5.16 -19.11 -3.52
N PRO A 79 -5.96 -20.11 -3.08
CA PRO A 79 -7.25 -20.53 -3.62
C PRO A 79 -8.47 -19.80 -3.03
N ASP A 80 -8.29 -19.02 -1.96
CA ASP A 80 -9.39 -18.44 -1.17
C ASP A 80 -10.28 -17.45 -1.95
N GLY A 81 -9.81 -16.94 -3.10
CA GLY A 81 -10.56 -16.08 -3.99
C GLY A 81 -10.69 -14.63 -3.50
N VAL A 82 -9.99 -14.26 -2.43
CA VAL A 82 -10.11 -12.94 -1.81
C VAL A 82 -9.53 -11.88 -2.73
N LYS A 83 -10.36 -10.87 -3.06
CA LYS A 83 -9.97 -9.74 -3.91
C LYS A 83 -9.36 -8.63 -3.06
N HIS A 84 -8.17 -8.19 -3.45
CA HIS A 84 -7.45 -7.08 -2.83
C HIS A 84 -7.26 -5.93 -3.83
N ARG A 85 -7.14 -4.72 -3.28
CA ARG A 85 -6.89 -3.49 -4.03
C ARG A 85 -5.90 -2.63 -3.26
N CYS A 86 -4.94 -2.04 -3.96
CA CYS A 86 -3.91 -1.22 -3.33
C CYS A 86 -3.43 -0.11 -4.28
N TRP A 87 -3.05 1.03 -3.70
CA TRP A 87 -2.35 2.10 -4.39
C TRP A 87 -0.86 2.03 -4.03
N LEU A 88 -0.02 1.84 -5.04
CA LEU A 88 1.44 1.92 -4.92
C LEU A 88 1.92 3.31 -5.32
N PHE A 89 2.50 4.00 -4.35
CA PHE A 89 3.13 5.30 -4.53
C PHE A 89 4.61 5.16 -4.93
N PRO A 90 5.25 6.22 -5.46
CA PRO A 90 6.64 6.18 -5.92
C PRO A 90 7.68 5.80 -4.87
N ASP A 91 7.34 6.00 -3.60
CA ASP A 91 8.15 5.74 -2.41
C ASP A 91 7.97 4.32 -1.86
N CYS A 92 6.99 3.55 -2.37
CA CYS A 92 6.75 2.18 -1.91
C CYS A 92 7.85 1.19 -2.35
N ALA A 93 8.60 1.48 -3.43
CA ALA A 93 9.60 0.59 -3.98
C ALA A 93 10.66 1.34 -4.80
N GLY A 94 11.76 0.66 -5.14
CA GLY A 94 12.80 1.25 -6.00
C GLY A 94 12.25 1.60 -7.40
N ARG A 95 12.78 2.68 -8.01
CA ARG A 95 12.34 3.15 -9.34
C ARG A 95 12.36 2.06 -10.41
N GLU A 96 13.39 1.19 -10.39
CA GLU A 96 13.48 0.07 -11.33
C GLU A 96 12.39 -0.98 -11.12
N GLN A 97 12.06 -1.30 -9.86
CA GLN A 97 11.01 -2.25 -9.52
C GLN A 97 9.65 -1.74 -10.00
N LEU A 98 9.35 -0.46 -9.74
CA LEU A 98 8.14 0.20 -10.22
C LEU A 98 8.11 0.22 -11.75
N ARG A 99 9.22 0.52 -12.43
CA ARG A 99 9.28 0.47 -13.91
C ARG A 99 8.97 -0.93 -14.43
N ARG A 100 9.57 -1.99 -13.87
CA ARG A 100 9.31 -3.38 -14.28
C ARG A 100 7.85 -3.77 -14.05
N LEU A 101 7.27 -3.35 -12.92
CA LEU A 101 5.86 -3.57 -12.61
C LEU A 101 4.96 -2.91 -13.67
N ARG A 102 5.20 -1.64 -14.01
CA ARG A 102 4.42 -0.92 -15.03
C ARG A 102 4.46 -1.61 -16.40
N VAL A 103 5.65 -2.01 -16.83
CA VAL A 103 5.83 -2.73 -18.11
C VAL A 103 5.07 -4.05 -18.09
N ARG A 104 5.14 -4.82 -16.99
CA ARG A 104 4.40 -6.09 -16.88
C ARG A 104 2.89 -5.90 -16.91
N LEU A 105 2.37 -4.92 -16.17
CA LEU A 105 0.95 -4.59 -16.22
C LEU A 105 0.49 -4.18 -17.62
N ALA A 106 1.36 -3.54 -18.41
CA ALA A 106 1.07 -3.20 -19.80
C ALA A 106 1.07 -4.42 -20.74
N LEU A 107 1.89 -5.44 -20.45
CA LEU A 107 1.94 -6.69 -21.22
C LEU A 107 0.81 -7.68 -20.88
N GLN A 108 0.20 -7.55 -19.70
CA GLN A 108 -0.90 -8.42 -19.25
C GLN A 108 -2.29 -7.88 -19.62
N ARG A 109 -2.35 -6.75 -20.33
CA ARG A 109 -3.56 -6.23 -20.97
C ARG A 109 -3.65 -6.74 -22.40
#